data_AF-X1GFM6-F1
#
_entry.id   AF-X1GFM6-F1
#
_cell.length_a   1.000
_cell.length_b   1.000
_cell.length_c   1.000
_cell.angle_alpha   90.00
_cell.angle_beta   90.00
_cell.angle_gamma   90.00
#
_symmetry.space_group_name_H-M   'P 1'
#
loop_
_entity.id
_entity.type
_entity.pdbx_description
1 polymer ?
#
loop_
_entity_poly.entity_id
_entity_poly.type
_entity_poly.pdbx_seq_one_letter_code
_entity_poly.pdbx_strand_id
1 'polypeptide(L)' 'MTDKAKIGILGFSDGEPEVHEQLKDFVQAQLKTISAALKNTGQVEVIEGDKLINSVSSAKEEALKLLS' A
#
# COMPACT_ATOMS: atom_id res chain seq x y z
N MET A 1 -23.91 1.61 -14.31
CA MET A 1 -22.95 0.90 -13.44
C MET A 1 -22.58 1.87 -12.34
N THR A 2 -22.71 1.50 -11.08
CA THR A 2 -22.24 2.34 -9.98
C THR A 2 -20.74 2.18 -9.92
N ASP A 3 -19.97 3.25 -10.18
CA ASP A 3 -18.52 3.19 -10.03
C ASP A 3 -18.20 2.82 -8.58
N LYS A 4 -17.45 1.75 -8.38
CA LYS A 4 -17.02 1.34 -7.05
C LYS A 4 -16.11 2.42 -6.49
N ALA A 5 -16.23 2.72 -5.20
CA ALA A 5 -15.29 3.61 -4.55
C ALA A 5 -13.88 3.02 -4.62
N LYS A 6 -12.91 3.84 -5.03
CA LYS A 6 -11.48 3.47 -5.06
C LYS A 6 -10.86 3.71 -3.68
N ILE A 7 -10.13 2.74 -3.16
CA ILE A 7 -9.33 2.84 -1.94
C ILE A 7 -7.86 2.62 -2.28
N GLY A 8 -7.04 3.64 -2.08
CA GLY A 8 -5.59 3.52 -2.13
C GLY A 8 -5.02 3.06 -0.80
N ILE A 9 -4.12 2.07 -0.81
CA ILE A 9 -3.44 1.58 0.40
C ILE A 9 -1.93 1.65 0.19
N LEU A 10 -1.26 2.35 1.10
CA LEU A 10 0.18 2.54 1.10
C LEU A 10 0.78 1.92 2.36
N GLY A 11 1.85 1.15 2.19
CA GLY A 11 2.63 0.62 3.30
C GLY A 11 3.72 1.60 3.70
N PHE A 12 3.91 1.80 5.00
CA PHE A 12 4.97 2.65 5.55
C PHE A 12 5.94 1.80 6.35
N SER A 13 7.21 2.18 6.29
CA SER A 13 8.31 1.53 6.98
C SER A 13 9.27 2.59 7.52
N ASP A 14 10.17 2.18 8.39
CA ASP A 14 11.19 3.08 8.94
C ASP A 14 12.13 3.58 7.83
N GLY A 15 12.63 4.80 7.98
CA GLY A 15 13.65 5.39 7.11
C GLY A 15 15.05 4.87 7.40
N GLU A 16 15.27 4.28 8.59
CA GLU A 16 16.50 3.60 8.94
C GLU A 16 16.62 2.27 8.16
N PRO A 17 17.68 2.07 7.34
CA PRO A 17 17.77 0.92 6.44
C PRO A 17 17.74 -0.45 7.12
N GLU A 18 18.35 -0.57 8.30
CA GLU A 18 18.40 -1.84 9.04
C GLU A 18 17.02 -2.24 9.57
N VAL A 19 16.30 -1.27 10.13
CA VAL A 19 14.92 -1.47 10.64
C VAL A 19 13.96 -1.70 9.48
N HIS A 20 14.13 -0.97 8.37
CA HIS A 20 13.37 -1.18 7.14
C HIS A 20 13.47 -2.63 6.67
N GLU A 21 14.69 -3.14 6.47
CA GLU A 21 14.88 -4.50 5.95
C GLU A 21 14.38 -5.59 6.92
N GLN A 22 14.49 -5.37 8.24
CA GLN A 22 13.95 -6.31 9.24
C GLN A 22 12.42 -6.38 9.23
N LEU A 23 11.73 -5.25 9.03
CA LEU A 23 10.27 -5.17 9.15
C LEU A 23 9.55 -5.25 7.80
N LYS A 24 10.26 -5.14 6.69
CA LYS A 24 9.72 -5.07 5.33
C LYS A 24 8.75 -6.21 5.03
N ASP A 25 9.16 -7.45 5.26
CA ASP A 25 8.32 -8.61 4.96
C ASP A 25 7.07 -8.65 5.83
N PHE A 26 7.19 -8.25 7.10
CA PHE A 26 6.07 -8.19 8.03
C PHE A 26 5.05 -7.12 7.62
N VAL A 27 5.50 -5.91 7.30
CA VAL A 27 4.62 -4.82 6.85
C VAL A 27 4.00 -5.16 5.48
N GLN A 28 4.77 -5.74 4.57
CA GLN A 28 4.27 -6.18 3.26
C GLN A 28 3.19 -7.26 3.39
N ALA A 29 3.34 -8.20 4.33
CA ALA A 29 2.34 -9.23 4.59
C ALA A 29 1.02 -8.62 5.13
N GLN A 30 1.10 -7.62 6.01
CA GLN A 30 -0.08 -6.91 6.50
C GLN A 30 -0.80 -6.15 5.39
N LEU A 31 -0.06 -5.40 4.56
CA LEU A 31 -0.60 -4.67 3.42
C LEU A 31 -1.41 -5.60 2.50
N LYS A 32 -0.81 -6.73 2.12
CA LYS A 32 -1.45 -7.75 1.28
C LYS A 32 -2.70 -8.34 1.93
N THR A 33 -2.65 -8.63 3.23
CA THR A 33 -3.78 -9.20 3.98
C THR A 33 -4.97 -8.23 3.99
N ILE A 34 -4.72 -6.95 4.27
CA ILE A 34 -5.75 -5.92 4.30
C ILE A 34 -6.33 -5.69 2.89
N SER A 35 -5.46 -5.58 1.88
CA SER A 35 -5.91 -5.41 0.50
C SER A 35 -6.77 -6.59 0.03
N ALA A 36 -6.33 -7.82 0.28
CA ALA A 36 -7.09 -9.02 -0.07
C ALA A 36 -8.46 -9.03 0.63
N ALA A 37 -8.51 -8.68 1.93
CA ALA A 37 -9.77 -8.61 2.66
C ALA A 37 -10.73 -7.58 2.04
N LEU A 38 -10.24 -6.39 1.68
CA LEU A 38 -11.04 -5.34 1.04
C LEU A 38 -11.50 -5.74 -0.36
N LYS A 39 -10.61 -6.31 -1.18
CA LYS A 39 -10.94 -6.84 -2.52
C LYS A 39 -12.03 -7.91 -2.45
N ASN A 40 -11.94 -8.81 -1.47
CA ASN A 40 -12.90 -9.90 -1.27
C ASN A 40 -14.31 -9.42 -0.90
N THR A 41 -14.47 -8.18 -0.41
CA THR A 41 -15.80 -7.61 -0.18
C THR A 41 -16.56 -7.37 -1.48
N GLY A 42 -15.85 -7.17 -2.61
CA GLY A 42 -16.43 -6.78 -3.89
C GLY A 42 -17.03 -5.38 -3.92
N GLN A 43 -16.98 -4.60 -2.82
CA GLN A 43 -17.61 -3.29 -2.69
C GLN A 43 -16.74 -2.14 -3.21
N VAL A 44 -15.42 -2.34 -3.18
CA VAL A 44 -14.42 -1.31 -3.50
C VAL A 44 -13.43 -1.81 -4.53
N GLU A 45 -12.85 -0.88 -5.26
CA GLU A 45 -11.65 -1.11 -6.05
C GLU A 45 -10.44 -0.73 -5.21
N VAL A 46 -9.47 -1.65 -5.04
CA VAL A 46 -8.29 -1.41 -4.21
C VAL A 46 -7.07 -1.20 -5.08
N ILE A 47 -6.40 -0.06 -4.89
CA ILE A 47 -5.12 0.28 -5.51
C ILE A 47 -4.03 0.14 -4.44
N GLU A 48 -3.13 -0.81 -4.63
CA GLU A 48 -2.02 -1.07 -3.71
C GLU A 48 -0.76 -0.32 -4.15
N GLY A 49 -0.01 0.23 -3.19
CA GLY A 49 1.37 0.65 -3.44
C GLY A 49 2.29 -0.53 -3.73
N ASP A 50 3.28 -0.34 -4.59
CA ASP A 50 4.22 -1.38 -5.03
C ASP A 50 5.37 -1.60 -4.04
N LYS A 51 5.70 -0.59 -3.24
CA LYS A 51 6.77 -0.65 -2.23
C LYS A 51 6.39 0.07 -0.95
N LEU A 52 7.07 -0.30 0.13
CA LEU A 52 6.95 0.40 1.40
C LEU A 52 7.63 1.77 1.32
N ILE A 53 6.93 2.77 1.83
CA ILE A 53 7.40 4.14 1.93
C ILE A 53 8.34 4.25 3.11
N ASN A 54 9.58 4.65 2.86
CA ASN A 54 10.62 4.90 3.87
C ASN A 54 11.27 6.29 3.72
N SER A 55 10.81 7.07 2.75
CA SER A 55 11.41 8.36 2.37
C SER A 55 10.40 9.24 1.65
N VAL A 56 10.64 10.55 1.64
CA VAL A 56 9.76 11.51 0.93
C VAL A 56 9.68 11.22 -0.57
N SER A 57 10.78 10.78 -1.19
CA SER A 57 10.80 10.38 -2.60
C SER A 57 9.89 9.19 -2.86
N SER A 58 10.02 8.12 -2.05
CA SER A 58 9.15 6.95 -2.16
C SER A 58 7.67 7.29 -1.92
N ALA A 59 7.37 8.21 -0.99
CA ALA A 59 6.00 8.65 -0.73
C ALA A 59 5.36 9.31 -1.96
N LYS A 60 6.11 10.19 -2.64
CA LYS A 60 5.63 10.85 -3.85
C LYS A 60 5.39 9.86 -4.99
N GLU A 61 6.32 8.93 -5.20
CA GLU A 61 6.21 7.92 -6.25
C GLU A 61 4.99 7.01 -6.05
N GLU A 62 4.76 6.52 -4.83
CA GLU A 62 3.62 5.65 -4.54
C GLU A 62 2.29 6.42 -4.54
N ALA A 63 2.26 7.68 -4.08
CA ALA A 63 1.06 8.51 -4.14
C ALA A 63 0.59 8.77 -5.58
N LEU A 64 1.51 8.94 -6.53
CA LEU A 64 1.16 9.15 -7.94
C LEU A 64 0.46 7.93 -8.56
N LYS A 65 0.74 6.72 -8.06
CA LYS A 65 0.11 5.49 -8.55
C LYS A 65 -1.36 5.38 -8.13
N LEU A 66 -1.76 6.05 -7.05
CA LEU A 66 -3.15 6.11 -6.60
C LEU A 66 -4.07 6.92 -7.52
N LEU A 67 -3.51 7.66 -8.48
CA LEU A 67 -4.27 8.41 -9.49
C LEU A 67 -4.74 7.54 -10.67
N SER A 68 -4.32 6.27 -10.70
CA SER A 68 -4.60 5.31 -11.78
C SER A 68 -6.04 4.76 -11.72
#